data_AF-A0A848NKQ4-F1
#
_entry.id   AF-A0A848NKQ4-F1
#
_cell.length_a   1.000
_cell.length_b   1.000
_cell.length_c   1.000
_cell.angle_alpha   90.00
_cell.angle_beta   90.00
_cell.angle_gamma   90.00
#
_symmetry.space_group_name_H-M   'P 1'
#
loop_
_entity.id
_entity.type
_entity.pdbx_description
1 polymer ?
#
loop_
_entity_poly.entity_id
_entity_poly.type
_entity_poly.pdbx_seq_one_letter_code
_entity_poly.pdbx_strand_id
1 'polypeptide(L)'
;MRAPQDWIAAASQAGAAIARSMAARPAAPQAGRQEGARGQQPKGQDMTREESDQVEALIMEWYHWSRGYRPQLGVGRVSAFARGMTSDEAYDDEDVDARLAATRGEQTELCIDELPWQQRSAIGVHAGNKAAGARVFSNPRLTPAQQHAAYQEAKAALLPALRRRALVTAAQVRHADRAKPCDARGASA
;
A
#
# COMPACT_ATOMS: atom_id res chain seq x y z
N MET A 1 41.79 -21.80 -12.79
CA MET A 1 41.17 -22.56 -13.89
C MET A 1 39.78 -23.01 -13.47
N ARG A 2 38.76 -22.52 -14.21
CA ARG A 2 37.43 -23.09 -14.51
C ARG A 2 36.57 -23.74 -13.38
N ALA A 3 35.40 -23.15 -13.16
CA ALA A 3 34.26 -23.77 -12.46
C ALA A 3 33.45 -24.70 -13.39
N PRO A 4 32.68 -25.63 -12.81
CA PRO A 4 31.36 -26.06 -13.32
C PRO A 4 30.29 -25.74 -12.24
N GLN A 5 29.25 -24.92 -12.48
CA GLN A 5 28.08 -25.09 -13.36
C GLN A 5 27.42 -26.47 -13.20
N ASP A 6 26.35 -26.51 -12.38
CA ASP A 6 25.16 -27.40 -12.51
C ASP A 6 24.27 -27.36 -11.25
N TRP A 7 23.59 -26.24 -10.96
CA TRP A 7 22.52 -26.22 -9.94
C TRP A 7 21.20 -25.60 -10.40
N ILE A 8 21.06 -25.28 -11.69
CA ILE A 8 19.79 -24.84 -12.28
C ILE A 8 19.15 -26.03 -12.99
N ALA A 9 18.37 -26.83 -12.25
CA ALA A 9 17.18 -27.58 -12.69
C ALA A 9 16.91 -28.79 -11.77
N ALA A 10 16.15 -28.61 -10.68
CA ALA A 10 15.27 -29.62 -10.07
C ALA A 10 14.69 -29.13 -8.73
N ALA A 11 13.49 -28.55 -8.76
CA ALA A 11 12.51 -28.61 -7.65
C ALA A 11 11.17 -28.05 -8.12
N SER A 12 10.62 -28.67 -9.17
CA SER A 12 9.20 -28.64 -9.47
C SER A 12 8.53 -29.68 -8.57
N GLN A 13 7.35 -29.34 -8.04
CA GLN A 13 6.38 -30.25 -7.39
C GLN A 13 6.67 -30.70 -5.95
N ALA A 14 5.89 -30.19 -4.99
CA ALA A 14 5.25 -30.98 -3.93
C ALA A 14 4.41 -30.05 -3.03
N GLY A 15 3.13 -30.39 -2.84
CA GLY A 15 2.28 -29.68 -1.88
C GLY A 15 0.77 -29.85 -2.04
N ALA A 16 0.30 -30.98 -2.58
CA ALA A 16 -1.11 -31.36 -2.53
C ALA A 16 -1.27 -32.63 -1.69
N ALA A 17 -2.38 -32.66 -0.95
CA ALA A 17 -3.00 -33.78 -0.22
C ALA A 17 -2.68 -33.92 1.28
N ILE A 18 -3.64 -33.47 2.10
CA ILE A 18 -4.16 -34.28 3.22
C ILE A 18 -5.69 -34.36 3.05
N ALA A 19 -6.21 -35.57 3.17
CA ALA A 19 -7.52 -36.00 2.71
C ALA A 19 -8.62 -35.95 3.79
N ARG A 20 -9.85 -35.67 3.31
CA ARG A 20 -11.14 -36.32 3.60
C ARG A 20 -11.48 -36.66 5.07
N SER A 21 -12.57 -36.07 5.57
CA SER A 21 -13.86 -36.77 5.70
C SER A 21 -14.92 -35.84 6.29
N MET A 22 -16.14 -35.85 5.73
CA MET A 22 -17.42 -35.83 6.45
C MET A 22 -18.59 -35.73 5.45
N ALA A 23 -19.39 -36.80 5.47
CA ALA A 23 -20.83 -36.91 5.23
C ALA A 23 -21.47 -36.34 3.95
N ALA A 24 -21.99 -37.29 3.17
CA ALA A 24 -22.98 -37.12 2.12
C ALA A 24 -24.30 -36.48 2.59
N ARG A 25 -24.88 -35.60 1.77
CA ARG A 25 -26.32 -35.28 1.72
C ARG A 25 -26.76 -35.08 0.25
N PRO A 26 -27.96 -35.53 -0.15
CA PRO A 26 -28.32 -35.70 -1.55
C PRO A 26 -28.89 -34.43 -2.20
N ALA A 27 -28.87 -34.46 -3.53
CA ALA A 27 -29.20 -33.40 -4.47
C ALA A 27 -30.71 -33.06 -4.55
N ALA A 28 -31.00 -31.79 -4.83
CA ALA A 28 -32.28 -31.26 -5.31
C ALA A 28 -32.02 -30.29 -6.50
N PRO A 29 -33.00 -30.08 -7.40
CA PRO A 29 -32.73 -29.84 -8.81
C PRO A 29 -32.54 -28.37 -9.20
N GLN A 30 -31.92 -28.22 -10.37
CA GLN A 30 -31.52 -26.98 -11.03
C GLN A 30 -32.68 -26.00 -11.27
N ALA A 31 -32.42 -24.73 -10.99
CA ALA A 31 -33.20 -23.61 -11.49
C ALA A 31 -32.25 -22.48 -11.95
N GLY A 32 -32.32 -22.17 -13.25
CA GLY A 32 -32.22 -20.80 -13.76
C GLY A 32 -30.86 -20.09 -13.72
N ARG A 33 -30.11 -20.23 -14.83
CA ARG A 33 -29.43 -19.16 -15.57
C ARG A 33 -29.39 -17.78 -14.88
N GLN A 34 -28.19 -17.35 -14.47
CA GLN A 34 -27.70 -15.98 -14.67
C GLN A 34 -26.19 -16.01 -14.97
N GLU A 35 -25.86 -16.33 -16.22
CA GLU A 35 -24.61 -15.88 -16.83
C GLU A 35 -24.73 -14.38 -17.07
N GLY A 36 -24.01 -13.56 -16.30
CA GLY A 36 -24.16 -12.11 -16.46
C GLY A 36 -23.48 -11.23 -15.44
N ALA A 37 -22.29 -11.60 -14.94
CA ALA A 37 -21.40 -10.64 -14.29
C ALA A 37 -19.99 -11.23 -14.18
N ARG A 38 -19.37 -11.55 -15.33
CA ARG A 38 -17.91 -11.62 -15.39
C ARG A 38 -17.46 -10.18 -15.16
N GLY A 39 -17.21 -9.84 -13.90
CA GLY A 39 -16.71 -8.52 -13.51
C GLY A 39 -15.60 -8.15 -14.46
N GLN A 40 -15.85 -7.11 -15.25
CA GLN A 40 -14.83 -6.43 -16.02
C GLN A 40 -13.73 -6.11 -15.02
N GLN A 41 -12.65 -6.89 -15.06
CA GLN A 41 -11.41 -6.46 -14.45
C GLN A 41 -11.10 -5.12 -15.11
N PRO A 42 -10.97 -4.02 -14.35
CA PRO A 42 -10.67 -2.74 -14.93
C PRO A 42 -9.35 -2.90 -15.69
N LYS A 43 -9.45 -2.70 -17.01
CA LYS A 43 -8.38 -2.59 -17.98
C LYS A 43 -7.17 -1.93 -17.30
N GLY A 44 -6.04 -2.63 -17.30
CA GLY A 44 -4.81 -2.22 -16.61
C GLY A 44 -4.59 -0.72 -16.73
N GLN A 45 -4.84 -0.02 -15.63
CA GLN A 45 -4.46 1.37 -15.50
C GLN A 45 -2.99 1.35 -15.14
N ASP A 46 -2.13 1.49 -16.14
CA ASP A 46 -0.75 1.87 -15.89
C ASP A 46 -0.77 3.10 -14.97
N MET A 47 0.02 3.03 -13.91
CA MET A 47 0.13 4.07 -12.89
C MET A 47 0.51 5.41 -13.55
N THR A 48 -0.26 6.47 -13.29
CA THR A 48 0.13 7.79 -13.81
C THR A 48 1.35 8.32 -13.05
N ARG A 49 2.05 9.30 -13.63
CA ARG A 49 3.19 9.94 -12.96
C ARG A 49 2.77 10.56 -11.63
N GLU A 50 1.63 11.24 -11.61
CA GLU A 50 1.09 11.89 -10.42
C GLU A 50 0.72 10.89 -9.32
N GLU A 51 0.21 9.71 -9.72
CA GLU A 51 -0.07 8.63 -8.78
C GLU A 51 1.21 8.00 -8.24
N SER A 52 2.22 7.81 -9.11
CA SER A 52 3.55 7.38 -8.71
C SER A 52 4.16 8.32 -7.68
N ASP A 53 4.02 9.63 -7.87
CA ASP A 53 4.53 10.65 -6.96
C ASP A 53 3.76 10.69 -5.63
N GLN A 54 2.43 10.52 -5.66
CA GLN A 54 1.61 10.38 -4.45
C GLN A 54 1.97 9.14 -3.63
N VAL A 55 2.12 7.98 -4.29
CA VAL A 55 2.55 6.74 -3.64
C VAL A 55 3.93 6.90 -3.01
N GLU A 56 4.85 7.55 -3.72
CA GLU A 56 6.20 7.83 -3.22
C GLU A 56 6.18 8.73 -1.98
N ALA A 57 5.34 9.77 -1.98
CA ALA A 57 5.18 10.66 -0.83
C ALA A 57 4.63 9.91 0.39
N LEU A 58 3.61 9.06 0.19
CA LEU A 58 3.06 8.21 1.26
C LEU A 58 4.07 7.22 1.81
N ILE A 59 4.91 6.61 0.96
CA ILE A 59 5.99 5.72 1.40
C ILE A 59 6.97 6.47 2.31
N MET A 60 7.31 7.72 1.98
CA MET A 60 8.19 8.53 2.81
C MET A 60 7.53 8.93 4.13
N GLU A 61 6.27 9.35 4.10
CA GLU A 61 5.49 9.66 5.32
C GLU A 61 5.42 8.44 6.25
N TRP A 62 5.07 7.28 5.71
CA TRP A 62 5.07 6.00 6.42
C TRP A 62 6.45 5.66 6.99
N TYR A 63 7.53 5.84 6.23
CA TYR A 63 8.89 5.56 6.70
C TYR A 63 9.28 6.44 7.90
N HIS A 64 8.91 7.73 7.88
CA HIS A 64 9.15 8.62 9.02
C HIS A 64 8.31 8.25 10.23
N TRP A 65 7.02 7.95 10.03
CA TRP A 65 6.10 7.53 11.08
C TRP A 65 6.52 6.20 11.74
N SER A 66 6.82 5.16 10.95
CA SER A 66 7.15 3.80 11.44
C SER A 66 8.40 3.77 12.33
N ARG A 67 9.38 4.67 12.10
CA ARG A 67 10.56 4.79 12.98
C ARG A 67 10.21 5.27 14.39
N GLY A 68 9.24 6.18 14.48
CA GLY A 68 8.72 6.73 15.73
C GLY A 68 7.63 5.88 16.39
N TYR A 69 6.99 4.99 15.62
CA TYR A 69 5.90 4.16 16.10
C TYR A 69 6.34 3.26 17.27
N ARG A 70 5.59 3.32 18.36
CA ARG A 70 5.77 2.47 19.56
C ARG A 70 4.43 1.87 19.94
N PRO A 71 4.23 0.56 19.72
CA PRO A 71 2.97 -0.08 20.09
C PRO A 71 2.77 -0.01 21.60
N GLN A 72 1.52 0.14 22.03
CA GLN A 72 1.18 0.15 23.45
C GLN A 72 1.22 -1.29 23.98
N LEU A 73 2.35 -1.69 24.56
CA LEU A 73 2.55 -3.03 25.14
C LEU A 73 1.98 -3.16 26.58
N GLY A 74 1.04 -2.30 26.97
CA GLY A 74 0.46 -2.26 28.33
C GLY A 74 1.37 -1.64 29.40
N VAL A 75 2.57 -1.16 29.04
CA VAL A 75 3.44 -0.39 29.93
C VAL A 75 3.29 1.11 29.65
N GLY A 76 3.27 1.93 30.71
CA GLY A 76 3.16 3.39 30.57
C GLY A 76 4.27 3.97 29.70
N ARG A 77 3.92 4.93 28.83
CA ARG A 77 4.85 5.62 27.91
C ARG A 77 5.89 6.50 28.62
N VAL A 78 5.67 6.74 29.91
CA VAL A 78 6.47 7.63 30.75
C VAL A 78 7.52 6.82 31.50
N SER A 79 8.75 7.33 31.54
CA SER A 79 9.81 6.71 32.36
C SER A 79 9.38 6.62 33.82
N ALA A 80 9.95 5.68 34.58
CA ALA A 80 9.65 5.53 36.00
C ALA A 80 9.88 6.85 36.80
N PHE A 81 10.80 7.69 36.32
CA PHE A 81 11.18 8.95 36.95
C PHE A 81 10.28 10.15 36.59
N ALA A 82 9.53 10.07 35.49
CA ALA A 82 8.65 11.16 35.04
C ALA A 82 7.16 10.87 35.33
N ARG A 83 6.85 9.77 36.03
CA ARG A 83 5.47 9.38 36.36
C ARG A 83 4.82 10.44 37.27
N GLY A 84 3.71 11.03 36.82
CA GLY A 84 3.00 12.10 37.54
C GLY A 84 3.34 13.51 37.05
N MET A 85 4.28 13.67 36.12
CA MET A 85 4.50 14.93 35.41
C MET A 85 3.45 15.05 34.30
N THR A 86 2.69 16.15 34.30
CA THR A 86 1.75 16.49 33.22
C THR A 86 2.31 17.68 32.46
N SER A 87 2.34 17.64 31.13
CA SER A 87 2.52 18.87 30.35
C SER A 87 1.22 19.65 30.37
N ASP A 88 1.31 20.97 30.46
CA ASP A 88 0.17 21.88 30.35
C ASP A 88 -0.49 21.69 28.96
N GLU A 89 -1.74 21.21 28.93
CA GLU A 89 -2.47 20.77 27.72
C GLU A 89 -3.02 21.95 26.90
N ALA A 90 -2.18 22.94 26.58
CA ALA A 90 -2.61 24.18 25.92
C ALA A 90 -2.56 24.14 24.37
N TYR A 91 -2.34 22.99 23.74
CA TYR A 91 -2.13 22.88 22.28
C TYR A 91 -2.95 21.74 21.65
N ASP A 92 -4.21 21.98 21.30
CA ASP A 92 -5.13 20.98 20.70
C ASP A 92 -4.97 20.85 19.16
N ASP A 93 -4.56 21.91 18.47
CA ASP A 93 -4.47 21.89 16.99
C ASP A 93 -3.28 21.06 16.45
N GLU A 94 -2.12 21.06 17.14
CA GLU A 94 -0.97 20.21 16.78
C GLU A 94 -1.28 18.72 16.93
N ASP A 95 -2.20 18.37 17.84
CA ASP A 95 -2.60 16.98 18.09
C ASP A 95 -3.47 16.40 16.96
N VAL A 96 -4.27 17.23 16.28
CA VAL A 96 -5.12 16.77 15.16
C VAL A 96 -4.28 16.35 13.96
N ASP A 97 -3.33 17.18 13.53
CA ASP A 97 -2.46 16.87 12.41
C ASP A 97 -1.57 15.66 12.71
N ALA A 98 -1.03 15.57 13.93
CA ALA A 98 -0.26 14.42 14.38
C ALA A 98 -1.10 13.13 14.36
N ARG A 99 -2.36 13.20 14.79
CA ARG A 99 -3.29 12.07 14.77
C ARG A 99 -3.69 11.65 13.35
N LEU A 100 -3.87 12.62 12.44
CA LEU A 100 -4.15 12.35 11.03
C LEU A 100 -2.95 11.68 10.34
N ALA A 101 -1.73 12.18 10.57
CA ALA A 101 -0.50 11.57 10.08
C ALA A 101 -0.31 10.16 10.66
N ALA A 102 -0.60 9.97 11.95
CA ALA A 102 -0.53 8.64 12.57
C ALA A 102 -1.52 7.66 11.94
N THR A 103 -2.78 8.08 11.75
CA THR A 103 -3.80 7.27 11.10
C THR A 103 -3.38 6.90 9.67
N ARG A 104 -2.78 7.86 8.94
CA ARG A 104 -2.31 7.64 7.57
C ARG A 104 -1.13 6.66 7.52
N GLY A 105 -0.19 6.79 8.45
CA GLY A 105 0.91 5.85 8.65
C GLY A 105 0.41 4.43 8.90
N GLU A 106 -0.55 4.27 9.80
CA GLU A 106 -1.17 2.96 10.11
C GLU A 106 -1.86 2.35 8.88
N GLN A 107 -2.67 3.13 8.15
CA GLN A 107 -3.33 2.62 6.95
C GLN A 107 -2.34 2.24 5.84
N THR A 108 -1.22 2.95 5.75
CA THR A 108 -0.15 2.65 4.79
C THR A 108 0.61 1.37 5.18
N GLU A 109 0.93 1.20 6.48
CA GLU A 109 1.54 -0.03 7.02
C GLU A 109 0.70 -1.26 6.67
N LEU A 110 -0.62 -1.21 6.89
CA LEU A 110 -1.53 -2.32 6.56
C LEU A 110 -1.46 -2.70 5.08
N CYS A 111 -1.31 -1.73 4.17
CA CYS A 111 -1.17 -2.01 2.74
C CYS A 111 0.19 -2.62 2.41
N ILE A 112 1.25 -2.19 3.10
CA ILE A 112 2.61 -2.71 2.92
C ILE A 112 2.71 -4.15 3.44
N ASP A 113 2.06 -4.47 4.56
CA ASP A 113 2.06 -5.80 5.16
C ASP A 113 1.42 -6.88 4.28
N GLU A 114 0.47 -6.51 3.43
CA GLU A 114 -0.16 -7.40 2.44
C GLU A 114 0.80 -7.80 1.30
N LEU A 115 1.93 -7.09 1.13
CA LEU A 115 2.87 -7.35 0.05
C LEU A 115 3.80 -8.55 0.34
N PRO A 116 4.30 -9.23 -0.71
CA PRO A 116 5.41 -10.16 -0.59
C PRO A 116 6.63 -9.53 0.11
N TRP A 117 7.38 -10.34 0.86
CA TRP A 117 8.51 -9.85 1.66
C TRP A 117 9.59 -9.14 0.83
N GLN A 118 9.77 -9.53 -0.44
CA GLN A 118 10.71 -8.89 -1.37
C GLN A 118 10.31 -7.44 -1.64
N GLN A 119 9.03 -7.19 -1.87
CA GLN A 119 8.47 -5.87 -2.14
C GLN A 119 8.53 -4.99 -0.88
N ARG A 120 8.20 -5.54 0.30
CA ARG A 120 8.37 -4.86 1.59
C ARG A 120 9.82 -4.46 1.85
N SER A 121 10.75 -5.39 1.62
CA SER A 121 12.18 -5.12 1.74
C SER A 121 12.64 -4.05 0.72
N ALA A 122 12.09 -4.07 -0.49
CA ALA A 122 12.36 -3.06 -1.52
C ALA A 122 11.95 -1.65 -1.09
N ILE A 123 10.74 -1.51 -0.56
CA ILE A 123 10.22 -0.25 -0.01
C ILE A 123 11.13 0.26 1.12
N GLY A 124 11.45 -0.58 2.10
CA GLY A 124 12.26 -0.16 3.26
C GLY A 124 13.66 0.32 2.89
N VAL A 125 14.35 -0.41 2.00
CA VAL A 125 15.69 -0.01 1.51
C VAL A 125 15.62 1.28 0.70
N HIS A 126 14.63 1.43 -0.17
CA HIS A 126 14.45 2.64 -0.98
C HIS A 126 14.17 3.85 -0.11
N ALA A 127 13.18 3.76 0.78
CA ALA A 127 12.79 4.85 1.69
C ALA A 127 13.95 5.23 2.63
N GLY A 128 14.66 4.23 3.17
CA GLY A 128 15.82 4.47 4.02
C GLY A 128 16.97 5.19 3.32
N ASN A 129 17.30 4.77 2.09
CA ASN A 129 18.32 5.44 1.28
C ASN A 129 17.93 6.85 0.87
N LYS A 130 16.65 7.04 0.54
CA LYS A 130 16.10 8.36 0.19
C LYS A 130 16.12 9.31 1.38
N ALA A 131 15.73 8.85 2.56
CA ALA A 131 15.81 9.62 3.81
C ALA A 131 17.26 9.95 4.22
N ALA A 132 18.20 9.03 3.96
CA ALA A 132 19.62 9.26 4.25
C ALA A 132 20.33 10.16 3.21
N GLY A 133 19.73 10.37 2.02
CA GLY A 133 20.38 11.05 0.91
C GLY A 133 21.57 10.28 0.32
N ALA A 134 21.77 9.02 0.71
CA ALA A 134 22.90 8.18 0.33
C ALA A 134 22.51 6.69 0.28
N ARG A 135 23.29 5.88 -0.45
CA ARG A 135 23.10 4.43 -0.53
C ARG A 135 23.68 3.73 0.70
N VAL A 136 22.97 3.77 1.81
CA VAL A 136 23.37 3.20 3.11
C VAL A 136 22.87 1.76 3.26
N PHE A 137 21.64 1.50 2.83
CA PHE A 137 20.96 0.23 2.94
C PHE A 137 21.04 -0.54 1.62
N SER A 138 21.25 -1.85 1.73
CA SER A 138 21.22 -2.79 0.62
C SER A 138 20.62 -4.11 1.05
N ASN A 139 20.01 -4.83 0.11
CA ASN A 139 19.51 -6.18 0.35
C ASN A 139 20.54 -7.19 -0.18
N PRO A 140 21.18 -8.01 0.67
CA PRO A 140 22.15 -8.99 0.20
C PRO A 140 21.54 -10.15 -0.61
N ARG A 141 20.22 -10.33 -0.54
CA ARG A 141 19.50 -11.42 -1.24
C ARG A 141 19.05 -11.03 -2.65
N LEU A 142 19.06 -9.75 -3.00
CA LEU A 142 18.61 -9.24 -4.30
C LEU A 142 19.72 -8.39 -4.90
N THR A 143 19.97 -8.58 -6.20
CA THR A 143 20.85 -7.66 -6.94
C THR A 143 20.24 -6.25 -6.98
N PRO A 144 21.03 -5.18 -7.19
CA PRO A 144 20.49 -3.82 -7.31
C PRO A 144 19.39 -3.68 -8.37
N ALA A 145 19.51 -4.40 -9.49
CA ALA A 145 18.50 -4.40 -10.54
C ALA A 145 17.19 -5.08 -10.08
N GLN A 146 17.29 -6.24 -9.41
CA GLN A 146 16.13 -6.92 -8.83
C GLN A 146 15.47 -6.11 -7.71
N GLN A 147 16.27 -5.41 -6.91
CA GLN A 147 15.77 -4.50 -5.88
C GLN A 147 14.94 -3.37 -6.48
N HIS A 148 15.42 -2.77 -7.58
CA HIS A 148 14.68 -1.73 -8.29
C HIS A 148 13.39 -2.29 -8.93
N ALA A 149 13.47 -3.46 -9.58
CA ALA A 149 12.30 -4.12 -10.15
C ALA A 149 11.24 -4.43 -9.09
N ALA A 150 11.65 -5.03 -7.96
CA ALA A 150 10.76 -5.31 -6.83
C ALA A 150 10.15 -4.02 -6.25
N TYR A 151 10.87 -2.89 -6.27
CA TYR A 151 10.33 -1.60 -5.86
C TYR A 151 9.24 -1.10 -6.81
N GLN A 152 9.46 -1.19 -8.13
CA GLN A 152 8.44 -0.79 -9.12
C GLN A 152 7.19 -1.68 -9.04
N GLU A 153 7.38 -2.99 -8.89
CA GLU A 153 6.29 -3.93 -8.65
C GLU A 153 5.53 -3.61 -7.36
N ALA A 154 6.24 -3.25 -6.29
CA ALA A 154 5.63 -2.86 -5.02
C ALA A 154 4.74 -1.62 -5.19
N LYS A 155 5.20 -0.60 -5.91
CA LYS A 155 4.37 0.59 -6.20
C LYS A 155 3.09 0.20 -6.94
N ALA A 156 3.22 -0.62 -8.00
CA ALA A 156 2.08 -1.08 -8.79
C ALA A 156 1.09 -1.91 -7.94
N ALA A 157 1.59 -2.76 -7.04
CA ALA A 157 0.78 -3.58 -6.16
C ALA A 157 0.09 -2.78 -5.04
N LEU A 158 0.74 -1.73 -4.53
CA LEU A 158 0.19 -0.84 -3.49
C LEU A 158 -0.96 0.02 -4.01
N LEU A 159 -0.85 0.52 -5.25
CA LEU A 159 -1.77 1.54 -5.78
C LEU A 159 -3.26 1.15 -5.65
N PRO A 160 -3.72 -0.07 -6.01
CA PRO A 160 -5.11 -0.47 -5.82
C PRO A 160 -5.55 -0.44 -4.36
N ALA A 161 -4.70 -0.85 -3.42
CA ALA A 161 -5.04 -0.85 -1.99
C ALA A 161 -5.14 0.59 -1.44
N LEU A 162 -4.20 1.45 -1.83
CA LEU A 162 -4.19 2.86 -1.43
C LEU A 162 -5.39 3.63 -2.00
N ARG A 163 -5.80 3.35 -3.24
CA ARG A 163 -7.03 3.92 -3.84
C ARG A 163 -8.29 3.49 -3.08
N ARG A 164 -8.42 2.21 -2.72
CA ARG A 164 -9.57 1.72 -1.94
C ARG A 164 -9.70 2.39 -0.57
N ARG A 165 -8.58 2.80 0.02
CA ARG A 165 -8.51 3.51 1.31
C ARG A 165 -8.55 5.05 1.16
N ALA A 166 -8.76 5.56 -0.06
CA ALA A 166 -8.75 6.99 -0.39
C ALA A 166 -7.45 7.74 0.02
N LEU A 167 -6.32 7.02 0.07
CA LEU A 167 -5.01 7.60 0.37
C LEU A 167 -4.34 8.22 -0.86
N VAL A 168 -4.67 7.73 -2.05
CA VAL A 168 -4.22 8.27 -3.33
C VAL A 168 -5.44 8.68 -4.14
N THR A 169 -5.42 9.91 -4.64
CA THR A 169 -6.45 10.41 -5.55
C THR A 169 -6.00 10.24 -6.99
N ALA A 170 -6.87 9.67 -7.83
CA ALA A 170 -6.68 9.74 -9.27
C ALA A 170 -6.61 11.21 -9.69
N ALA A 171 -5.77 11.54 -10.67
CA ALA A 171 -5.67 12.89 -11.20
C ALA A 171 -7.08 13.40 -11.53
N GLN A 172 -7.55 14.39 -10.77
CA GLN A 172 -8.83 15.02 -11.04
C GLN A 172 -8.75 15.58 -12.45
N VAL A 173 -9.56 15.03 -13.37
CA VAL A 173 -9.82 15.68 -14.66
C VAL A 173 -10.35 17.06 -14.29
N ARG A 174 -9.54 18.10 -14.51
CA ARG A 174 -9.92 19.49 -14.21
C ARG A 174 -11.32 19.70 -14.81
N HIS A 175 -12.32 19.96 -13.97
CA HIS A 175 -13.67 20.32 -14.38
C HIS A 175 -13.68 21.72 -15.03
N ALA A 176 -12.91 21.91 -16.11
CA ALA A 176 -12.98 23.10 -16.96
C ALA A 176 -14.20 23.03 -17.92
N ASP A 177 -14.85 21.86 -18.05
CA ASP A 177 -15.90 21.60 -19.04
C ASP A 177 -17.35 21.76 -18.51
N ARG A 178 -17.54 22.38 -17.33
CA ARG A 178 -18.89 22.69 -16.81
C ARG A 178 -19.17 24.19 -16.74
N ALA A 179 -18.65 24.95 -17.69
CA ALA A 179 -19.29 26.22 -18.04
C ALA A 179 -20.52 25.90 -18.90
N LYS A 180 -21.70 25.73 -18.27
CA LYS A 180 -22.96 25.81 -19.00
C LYS A 180 -23.01 27.18 -19.69
N PRO A 181 -23.21 27.27 -21.02
CA PRO A 181 -23.56 28.56 -21.60
C PRO A 181 -24.91 28.98 -20.99
N CYS A 182 -24.90 30.09 -20.26
CA CYS A 182 -26.13 30.79 -19.93
C CYS A 182 -26.71 31.26 -21.26
N ASP A 183 -27.75 30.57 -21.74
CA ASP A 183 -28.58 31.00 -22.85
C ASP A 183 -29.10 32.42 -22.56
N ALA A 184 -28.56 33.39 -23.28
CA ALA A 184 -29.17 34.72 -23.40
C ALA A 184 -30.45 34.56 -24.21
N ARG A 185 -31.58 34.32 -23.53
CA ARG A 185 -32.90 34.26 -24.14
C ARG A 185 -33.69 35.52 -23.80
N GLY A 186 -33.89 36.36 -24.82
CA GLY A 186 -35.06 37.22 -24.93
C GLY A 186 -34.81 38.71 -24.75
N ALA A 187 -34.31 39.36 -25.81
CA ALA A 187 -34.67 40.75 -26.07
C ALA A 187 -36.04 40.76 -26.75
N SER A 188 -37.06 41.33 -26.09
CA SER A 188 -38.35 41.83 -26.61
C SER A 188 -39.18 42.22 -25.38
N ALA A 189 -39.81 43.39 -25.22
CA ALA A 189 -40.12 44.50 -26.11
C ALA A 189 -40.15 45.81 -25.31
#